data_AF-A0A0Q9SIN2-F1
#
_entry.id   AF-A0A0Q9SIN2-F1
#
_cell.length_a   1.000
_cell.length_b   1.000
_cell.length_c   1.000
_cell.angle_alpha   90.00
_cell.angle_beta   90.00
_cell.angle_gamma   90.00
#
_symmetry.space_group_name_H-M   'P 1'
#
loop_
_entity.id
_entity.type
_entity.pdbx_description
1 polymer ?
#
loop_
_entity_poly.entity_id
_entity_poly.type
_entity_poly.pdbx_seq_one_letter_code
_entity_poly.pdbx_strand_id
1 'polypeptide(L)'
;MTSRTWDHTEVCRVLALAGDPAALGGAVSVALCGHWEHAGPCRWEHHTSSEADGDGAVVTVSFDASAEDEQQVRDLIRSALAAGSLVGPDGTATTWQLAP
;
A
#
# COMPACT_ATOMS: atom_id res chain seq x y z
N MET A 1 11.55 -18.99 -9.04
CA MET A 1 10.73 -17.79 -8.82
C MET A 1 10.95 -16.90 -10.03
N THR A 2 10.02 -16.88 -10.97
CA THR A 2 10.07 -15.97 -12.12
C THR A 2 9.81 -14.56 -11.60
N SER A 3 10.79 -13.66 -11.73
CA SER A 3 10.58 -12.25 -11.45
C SER A 3 9.48 -11.74 -12.37
N ARG A 4 8.33 -11.40 -11.81
CA ARG A 4 7.29 -10.66 -12.53
C ARG A 4 7.84 -9.26 -12.84
N THR A 5 7.67 -8.81 -14.08
CA THR A 5 7.87 -7.40 -14.44
C THR A 5 6.58 -6.66 -14.12
N TRP A 6 6.69 -5.51 -13.47
CA TRP A 6 5.59 -4.61 -13.15
C TRP A 6 5.67 -3.38 -14.05
N ASP A 7 4.53 -2.84 -14.47
CA ASP A 7 4.51 -1.63 -15.30
C ASP A 7 4.98 -0.40 -14.51
N HIS A 8 4.57 -0.30 -13.25
CA HIS A 8 4.81 0.87 -12.41
C HIS A 8 5.29 0.51 -11.01
N THR A 9 5.94 1.47 -10.37
CA THR A 9 6.25 1.42 -8.94
C THR A 9 6.04 2.79 -8.31
N GLU A 10 5.41 2.82 -7.13
CA GLU A 10 5.35 3.97 -6.23
C GLU A 10 6.11 3.62 -4.94
N VAL A 11 7.01 4.51 -4.52
CA VAL A 11 7.79 4.35 -3.28
C VAL A 11 7.43 5.47 -2.32
N CYS A 12 7.00 5.11 -1.13
CA CYS A 12 6.63 6.02 -0.05
C CYS A 12 7.42 5.67 1.21
N ARG A 13 7.74 6.67 2.03
CA ARG A 13 8.32 6.45 3.36
C ARG A 13 7.30 6.78 4.42
N VAL A 14 7.15 5.92 5.42
CA VAL A 14 6.37 6.21 6.62
C VAL A 14 7.28 6.29 7.83
N LEU A 15 6.89 7.09 8.81
CA LEU A 15 7.57 7.33 10.08
C LEU A 15 6.68 6.86 11.24
N ALA A 16 7.28 6.63 12.40
CA ALA A 16 6.58 6.30 13.65
C ALA A 16 5.52 5.19 13.48
N LEU A 17 5.89 4.11 12.79
CA LEU A 17 5.04 2.94 12.61
C LEU A 17 4.86 2.21 13.94
N ALA A 18 3.63 2.17 14.43
CA ALA A 18 3.26 1.49 15.66
C ALA A 18 2.17 0.46 15.37
N GLY A 19 2.52 -0.83 15.49
CA GLY A 19 1.62 -1.96 15.22
C GLY A 19 2.20 -2.92 14.18
N ASP A 20 1.32 -3.61 13.45
CA ASP A 20 1.69 -4.60 12.43
C ASP A 20 2.06 -3.92 11.10
N PRO A 21 3.29 -4.08 10.57
CA PRO A 21 3.68 -3.56 9.26
C PRO A 21 2.80 -4.03 8.10
N ALA A 22 2.15 -5.19 8.20
CA ALA A 22 1.23 -5.69 7.18
C ALA A 22 0.04 -4.73 6.95
N ALA A 23 -0.28 -3.88 7.93
CA ALA A 23 -1.31 -2.85 7.82
C ALA A 23 -1.04 -1.82 6.71
N LEU A 24 0.23 -1.57 6.36
CA LEU A 24 0.59 -0.67 5.26
C LEU A 24 0.11 -1.23 3.92
N GLY A 25 0.35 -2.52 3.68
CA GLY A 25 -0.18 -3.24 2.52
C GLY A 25 -1.71 -3.32 2.55
N GLY A 26 -2.28 -3.61 3.72
CA GLY A 26 -3.74 -3.63 3.90
C GLY A 26 -4.42 -2.32 3.53
N ALA A 27 -3.85 -1.17 3.92
CA ALA A 27 -4.35 0.14 3.56
C ALA A 27 -4.31 0.39 2.04
N VAL A 28 -3.21 0.00 1.38
CA VAL A 28 -3.08 0.08 -0.08
C VAL A 28 -4.10 -0.82 -0.78
N SER A 29 -4.25 -2.07 -0.34
CA SER A 29 -5.21 -3.00 -0.94
C SER A 29 -6.66 -2.52 -0.78
N VAL A 30 -7.04 -1.95 0.37
CA VAL A 30 -8.37 -1.35 0.54
C VAL A 30 -8.58 -0.18 -0.41
N ALA A 31 -7.58 0.68 -0.60
CA ALA A 31 -7.70 1.83 -1.50
C ALA A 31 -7.81 1.43 -2.98
N LEU A 32 -7.07 0.40 -3.41
CA LEU A 32 -7.03 -0.01 -4.82
C LEU A 32 -8.15 -1.00 -5.19
N CYS A 33 -8.52 -1.90 -4.27
CA CYS A 33 -9.54 -2.93 -4.51
C CYS A 33 -10.88 -2.66 -3.84
N GLY A 34 -11.00 -1.62 -3.01
CA GLY A 34 -12.16 -1.32 -2.18
C GLY A 34 -12.28 -2.18 -0.92
N HIS A 35 -11.71 -3.40 -0.94
CA HIS A 35 -11.62 -4.30 0.20
C HIS A 35 -10.38 -5.20 0.07
N TRP A 36 -9.91 -5.76 1.19
CA TRP A 36 -8.82 -6.75 1.21
C TRP A 36 -9.23 -8.11 0.63
N GLU A 37 -10.53 -8.42 0.63
CA GLU A 37 -11.08 -9.62 0.01
C GLU A 37 -12.01 -9.21 -1.14
N HIS A 38 -11.68 -9.61 -2.36
CA HIS A 38 -12.56 -9.43 -3.52
C HIS A 38 -12.60 -10.70 -4.37
N ALA A 39 -13.73 -10.92 -5.03
CA ALA A 39 -13.87 -12.00 -6.00
C ALA A 39 -13.26 -11.56 -7.35
N GLY A 40 -12.48 -12.44 -7.98
CA GLY A 40 -11.84 -12.18 -9.28
C GLY A 40 -10.51 -11.43 -9.18
N PRO A 41 -9.86 -11.16 -10.33
CA PRO A 41 -8.58 -10.43 -10.38
C PRO A 41 -8.73 -9.00 -9.87
N CYS A 42 -7.63 -8.39 -9.43
CA CYS A 42 -7.64 -6.99 -9.01
C CYS A 42 -8.00 -6.10 -10.20
N ARG A 43 -8.65 -4.95 -9.95
CA ARG A 43 -8.82 -3.92 -11.01
C ARG A 43 -7.45 -3.46 -11.52
N TRP A 44 -6.56 -3.14 -10.58
CA TRP A 44 -5.14 -2.90 -10.83
C TRP A 44 -4.37 -3.95 -10.05
N GLU A 45 -3.74 -4.87 -10.77
CA GLU A 45 -2.85 -5.85 -10.15
C GLU A 45 -1.76 -5.10 -9.38
N HIS A 46 -1.57 -5.45 -8.12
CA HIS A 46 -0.64 -4.74 -7.25
C HIS A 46 0.02 -5.68 -6.26
N HIS A 47 1.20 -5.28 -5.81
CA HIS A 47 1.95 -5.94 -4.75
C HIS A 47 2.60 -4.87 -3.89
N THR A 48 2.41 -4.98 -2.58
CA THR A 48 3.04 -4.10 -1.60
C THR A 48 4.08 -4.87 -0.82
N SER A 49 5.30 -4.33 -0.77
CA SER A 49 6.33 -4.73 0.17
C SER A 49 6.70 -3.56 1.07
N SER A 50 7.04 -3.84 2.31
CA SER A 50 7.55 -2.85 3.26
C SER A 50 8.85 -3.34 3.88
N GLU A 51 9.87 -2.48 3.90
CA GLU A 51 11.14 -2.74 4.56
C GLU A 51 11.30 -1.76 5.73
N ALA A 52 11.73 -2.27 6.89
CA ALA A 52 11.89 -1.46 8.09
C ALA A 52 12.98 -0.38 7.89
N ASP A 53 12.70 0.84 8.35
CA ASP A 53 13.59 1.98 8.24
C ASP A 53 13.46 2.86 9.49
N GLY A 54 14.34 2.64 10.47
CA GLY A 54 14.29 3.31 11.77
C GLY A 54 13.04 2.94 12.56
N ASP A 55 12.28 3.96 12.97
CA ASP A 55 10.96 3.80 13.60
C ASP A 55 9.81 3.73 12.58
N GLY A 56 10.12 3.62 11.29
CA GLY A 56 9.18 3.60 10.19
C GLY A 56 9.46 2.49 9.18
N ALA A 57 9.04 2.71 7.94
CA ALA A 57 9.25 1.77 6.84
C ALA A 57 9.31 2.48 5.48
N VAL A 58 10.05 1.89 4.55
CA VAL A 58 9.94 2.18 3.11
C VAL A 58 8.91 1.22 2.52
N VAL A 59 7.85 1.78 1.93
CA VAL A 59 6.76 1.05 1.29
C VAL A 59 6.94 1.14 -0.22
N THR A 60 7.04 -0.01 -0.86
CA THR A 60 7.13 -0.14 -2.31
C THR A 60 5.86 -0.80 -2.81
N VAL A 61 5.11 -0.10 -3.65
CA VAL A 61 3.92 -0.64 -4.31
C VAL A 61 4.22 -0.78 -5.78
N SER A 62 4.28 -2.02 -6.26
CA SER A 62 4.39 -2.32 -7.69
C SER A 62 3.00 -2.63 -8.23
N PHE A 63 2.63 -2.06 -9.37
CA PHE A 63 1.28 -2.20 -9.93
C PHE A 63 1.25 -2.15 -11.45
N ASP A 64 0.22 -2.76 -12.03
CA ASP A 64 -0.09 -2.69 -13.46
C ASP A 64 -1.33 -1.81 -13.66
N ALA A 65 -1.18 -0.76 -14.46
CA ALA A 65 -2.23 0.20 -14.79
C ALA A 65 -1.99 0.80 -16.18
N SER A 66 -3.09 1.18 -16.86
CA SER A 66 -3.00 1.94 -18.10
C SER A 66 -2.37 3.31 -17.85
N ALA A 67 -1.84 3.95 -18.89
CA ALA A 67 -1.29 5.30 -18.80
C ALA A 67 -2.35 6.34 -18.35
N GLU A 68 -3.63 6.08 -18.57
CA GLU A 68 -4.74 6.94 -18.15
C GLU A 68 -5.04 6.80 -16.64
N ASP A 69 -4.85 5.59 -16.09
CA ASP A 69 -5.14 5.27 -14.69
C ASP A 69 -3.91 5.46 -13.77
N GLU A 70 -2.68 5.52 -14.31
CA GLU A 70 -1.44 5.53 -13.52
C GLU A 70 -1.46 6.60 -12.41
N GLN A 71 -1.78 7.85 -12.75
CA GLN A 71 -1.81 8.93 -11.78
C GLN A 71 -2.87 8.71 -10.69
N GLN A 72 -4.05 8.20 -11.08
CA GLN A 72 -5.11 7.87 -10.13
C GLN A 72 -4.63 6.81 -9.14
N VAL A 73 -3.92 5.77 -9.59
CA VAL A 73 -3.40 4.71 -8.72
C VAL A 73 -2.36 5.28 -7.75
N ARG A 74 -1.44 6.13 -8.21
CA ARG A 74 -0.46 6.81 -7.33
C ARG A 74 -1.15 7.67 -6.27
N ASP A 75 -2.17 8.42 -6.65
CA ASP A 75 -2.91 9.28 -5.72
C ASP A 75 -3.66 8.47 -4.66
N LEU A 76 -4.24 7.31 -5.04
CA LEU A 76 -4.88 6.39 -4.11
C LEU A 76 -3.87 5.78 -3.13
N ILE A 77 -2.71 5.33 -3.62
CA ILE A 77 -1.62 4.79 -2.77
C ILE A 77 -1.18 5.84 -1.75
N ARG A 78 -0.87 7.05 -2.20
CA ARG A 78 -0.41 8.13 -1.30
C ARG A 78 -1.49 8.55 -0.32
N SER A 79 -2.75 8.63 -0.76
CA SER A 79 -3.87 8.97 0.12
C SER A 79 -4.10 7.92 1.20
N ALA A 80 -3.98 6.63 0.85
CA ALA A 80 -4.08 5.52 1.80
C ALA A 80 -2.99 5.60 2.87
N LEU A 81 -1.75 5.86 2.46
CA LEU A 81 -0.64 6.01 3.41
C LEU A 81 -0.73 7.34 4.19
N ALA A 82 -1.29 8.40 3.61
CA ALA A 82 -1.52 9.66 4.31
C ALA A 82 -2.62 9.57 5.38
N ALA A 83 -3.55 8.61 5.28
CA ALA A 83 -4.57 8.37 6.31
C ALA A 83 -3.97 7.95 7.66
N GLY A 84 -2.73 7.42 7.66
CA GLY A 84 -1.91 7.25 8.86
C GLY A 84 -2.39 6.17 9.83
N SER A 85 -3.39 5.38 9.47
CA SER A 85 -3.85 4.26 10.28
C SER A 85 -4.66 3.23 9.51
N LEU A 86 -4.70 2.01 10.04
CA LEU A 86 -5.62 0.97 9.64
C LEU A 86 -6.05 0.17 10.86
N VAL A 87 -7.33 -0.14 10.96
CA VAL A 87 -7.86 -1.11 11.91
C VAL A 87 -7.92 -2.47 11.23
N GLY A 88 -7.14 -3.43 11.74
CA GLY A 88 -7.10 -4.80 11.25
C GLY A 88 -8.39 -5.58 11.54
N PRO A 89 -8.54 -6.78 10.95
CA PRO A 89 -9.72 -7.63 11.16
C PRO A 89 -9.89 -8.12 12.61
N ASP A 90 -8.82 -8.09 13.41
CA ASP A 90 -8.83 -8.38 14.84
C ASP A 90 -9.26 -7.17 15.70
N GLY A 91 -9.51 -6.01 15.08
CA GLY A 91 -9.83 -4.76 15.75
C GLY A 91 -8.62 -3.97 16.24
N THR A 92 -7.39 -4.45 16.00
CA THR A 92 -6.17 -3.75 16.40
C THR A 92 -5.89 -2.61 15.43
N ALA A 93 -5.63 -1.41 15.96
CA ALA A 93 -5.21 -0.27 15.15
C ALA A 93 -3.68 -0.24 15.01
N THR A 94 -3.20 -0.18 13.78
CA THR A 94 -1.82 0.20 13.44
C THR A 94 -1.82 1.65 12.99
N THR A 95 -0.83 2.44 13.41
CA THR A 95 -0.70 3.87 13.04
C THR A 95 0.67 4.18 12.49
N TRP A 96 0.77 5.21 11.64
CA TRP A 96 2.01 5.72 11.06
C TRP A 96 1.83 7.17 10.58
N GLN A 97 2.91 7.78 10.10
CA GLN A 97 2.88 9.10 9.45
C GLN A 97 3.55 9.03 8.09
N LEU A 98 2.89 9.51 7.03
CA LEU A 98 3.52 9.63 5.71
C LEU A 98 4.60 10.72 5.74
N ALA A 99 5.79 10.40 5.27
CA ALA A 99 6.87 11.38 5.08
C ALA A 99 6.51 12.34 3.92
N PRO A 100 6.98 13.61 3.97
CA PRO A 100 6.72 14.60 2.93
C PRO A 100 7.28 14.21 1.55
#